data_AF-A0A7W4URD3-F1
#
_entry.id   AF-A0A7W4URD3-F1
#
_cell.length_a   1.000
_cell.length_b   1.000
_cell.length_c   1.000
_cell.angle_alpha   90.00
_cell.angle_beta   90.00
_cell.angle_gamma   90.00
#
_symmetry.space_group_name_H-M   'P 1'
#
loop_
_entity.id
_entity.type
_entity.pdbx_description
1 polymer ?
#
loop_
_entity_poly.entity_id
_entity_poly.type
_entity_poly.pdbx_seq_one_letter_code
_entity_poly.pdbx_strand_id
1 'polypeptide(L)'
;MSRRAARERAVELLTAVGVRDAVERAATRLHQWSGGMRQRAMIAMAIAHDPLLLIADEPTTALDVTVQAQVMDLLAEVRERTGSALVLITHDLGLVAENSDRLAVMQHGRVVETGETRAVLDHPAEDYTKRLMAAVPAESERVARPVFEGEPDALVADRIVVEYHGHGRRKSVRAVDGVSLRIAAGETVAVVGESGCGKSSLAKAVLGVQPAAEGTIELGGVDPCQLDRDPARHLDLVFGLAEKFDAPIDIHLHEPDQLARFSAELIVERTRALGMTGRVTISHGYGFAELPREQLVPLVEQFAELDVAWATIAPAKPLPTLLLAEHGIRVGLGEDGQRDYWSPYGNADMLDRTWQLAFTNGFRRDEDIEHCMAIATVGGRSVLGTAPALRGALDRPGVVIGDRADLQLVAGETVTSAVMDRLPDRTVLFGGAVVADALELVATS
;
A
#
# COMPACT_ATOMS: atom_id res chain seq x y z
N MET A 1 32.75 -7.90 -28.55
CA MET A 1 31.72 -8.50 -29.43
C MET A 1 31.11 -7.43 -30.32
N SER A 2 30.68 -7.77 -31.54
CA SER A 2 29.89 -6.86 -32.39
C SER A 2 28.46 -6.72 -31.86
N ARG A 3 27.72 -5.67 -32.25
CA ARG A 3 26.30 -5.50 -31.87
C ARG A 3 25.43 -6.70 -32.28
N ARG A 4 25.73 -7.29 -33.43
CA ARG A 4 25.04 -8.48 -33.92
C ARG A 4 25.32 -9.69 -33.02
N ALA A 5 26.60 -9.95 -32.71
CA ALA A 5 27.00 -11.04 -31.82
C ALA A 5 26.42 -10.87 -30.40
N ALA A 6 26.32 -9.63 -29.89
CA ALA A 6 25.69 -9.35 -28.60
C ALA A 6 24.20 -9.68 -28.59
N ARG A 7 23.49 -9.37 -29.69
CA ARG A 7 22.06 -9.69 -29.82
C ARG A 7 21.82 -11.20 -29.96
N GLU A 8 22.64 -11.89 -30.73
CA GLU A 8 22.61 -13.35 -30.86
C GLU A 8 22.86 -14.01 -29.49
N ARG A 9 23.88 -13.57 -28.75
CA ARG A 9 24.17 -14.05 -27.40
C ARG A 9 23.03 -13.76 -26.40
N ALA A 10 22.39 -12.59 -26.48
CA ALA A 10 21.25 -12.29 -25.61
C ALA A 10 20.07 -13.24 -25.87
N VAL A 11 19.79 -13.57 -27.13
CA VAL A 11 18.74 -14.54 -27.47
C VAL A 11 19.08 -15.94 -26.98
N GLU A 12 20.33 -16.38 -27.12
CA GLU A 12 20.80 -17.65 -26.56
C GLU A 12 20.58 -17.71 -25.05
N LEU A 13 20.99 -16.67 -24.33
CA LEU A 13 20.87 -16.60 -22.87
C LEU A 13 19.41 -16.58 -22.41
N LEU A 14 18.53 -15.84 -23.10
CA LEU A 14 17.09 -15.83 -22.82
C LEU A 14 16.43 -17.18 -23.11
N THR A 15 16.85 -17.86 -24.17
CA THR A 15 16.39 -19.23 -24.48
C THR A 15 16.84 -20.20 -23.39
N ALA A 16 18.09 -20.06 -22.97
CA ALA A 16 18.73 -20.88 -21.96
C ALA A 16 18.12 -20.76 -20.56
N VAL A 17 17.33 -19.71 -20.30
CA VAL A 17 16.57 -19.53 -19.04
C VAL A 17 15.06 -19.78 -19.21
N GLY A 18 14.63 -20.33 -20.33
CA GLY A 18 13.24 -20.71 -20.59
C GLY A 18 12.32 -19.55 -20.98
N VAL A 19 12.83 -18.42 -21.49
CA VAL A 19 11.97 -17.37 -22.07
C VAL A 19 11.42 -17.84 -23.42
N ARG A 20 10.11 -18.11 -23.46
CA ARG A 20 9.39 -18.38 -24.72
C ARG A 20 9.51 -17.19 -25.68
N ASP A 21 9.65 -17.50 -26.97
CA ASP A 21 9.78 -16.51 -28.05
C ASP A 21 10.95 -15.53 -27.84
N ALA A 22 12.08 -16.03 -27.32
CA ALA A 22 13.26 -15.23 -26.92
C ALA A 22 13.72 -14.21 -27.98
N VAL A 23 13.64 -14.56 -29.27
CA VAL A 23 13.98 -13.66 -30.40
C VAL A 23 13.11 -12.41 -30.41
N GLU A 24 11.79 -12.59 -30.29
CA GLU A 24 10.83 -11.48 -30.25
C GLU A 24 10.97 -10.71 -28.93
N ARG A 25 11.06 -11.43 -27.81
CA ARG A 25 11.18 -10.83 -26.48
C ARG A 25 12.42 -9.96 -26.33
N ALA A 26 13.56 -10.36 -26.89
CA ALA A 26 14.79 -9.57 -26.91
C ALA A 26 14.63 -8.20 -27.61
N ALA A 27 13.58 -8.00 -28.42
CA ALA A 27 13.27 -6.73 -29.09
C ALA A 27 12.25 -5.85 -28.34
N THR A 28 11.69 -6.34 -27.23
CA THR A 28 10.62 -5.65 -26.47
C THR A 28 11.15 -4.88 -25.26
N ARG A 29 10.36 -3.94 -24.73
CA ARG A 29 10.73 -3.14 -23.55
C ARG A 29 10.41 -3.88 -22.25
N LEU A 30 11.23 -3.69 -21.21
CA LEU A 30 11.11 -4.41 -19.91
C LEU A 30 9.75 -4.29 -19.22
N HIS A 31 9.05 -3.16 -19.35
CA HIS A 31 7.69 -2.99 -18.78
C HIS A 31 6.64 -3.88 -19.44
N GLN A 32 6.98 -4.54 -20.56
CA GLN A 32 6.11 -5.47 -21.28
C GLN A 32 6.31 -6.92 -20.85
N TRP A 33 7.23 -7.17 -19.91
CA TRP A 33 7.58 -8.50 -19.41
C TRP A 33 6.85 -8.80 -18.10
N SER A 34 6.41 -10.06 -17.92
CA SER A 34 5.89 -10.52 -16.64
C SER A 34 6.99 -10.47 -15.56
N GLY A 35 6.61 -10.54 -14.27
CA GLY A 35 7.58 -10.62 -13.16
C GLY A 35 8.56 -11.79 -13.34
N GLY A 36 8.04 -13.00 -13.57
CA GLY A 36 8.87 -14.17 -13.82
C GLY A 36 9.76 -14.07 -15.08
N MET A 37 9.30 -13.39 -16.14
CA MET A 37 10.16 -13.13 -17.31
C MET A 37 11.31 -12.19 -16.95
N ARG A 38 11.06 -11.12 -16.18
CA ARG A 38 12.10 -10.17 -15.74
C ARG A 38 13.14 -10.87 -14.86
N GLN A 39 12.68 -11.75 -13.99
CA GLN A 39 13.55 -12.57 -13.15
C GLN A 39 14.40 -13.55 -13.97
N ARG A 40 13.81 -14.24 -14.96
CA ARG A 40 14.58 -15.09 -15.90
C ARG A 40 15.61 -14.27 -16.67
N ALA A 41 15.26 -13.05 -17.11
CA ALA A 41 16.24 -12.13 -17.70
C ALA A 41 17.37 -11.76 -16.73
N MET A 42 17.10 -11.54 -15.44
CA MET A 42 18.13 -11.30 -14.43
C MET A 42 19.09 -12.49 -14.32
N ILE A 43 18.58 -13.71 -14.30
CA ILE A 43 19.40 -14.94 -14.29
C ILE A 43 20.24 -15.02 -15.58
N ALA A 44 19.63 -14.74 -16.73
CA ALA A 44 20.32 -14.70 -18.03
C ALA A 44 21.47 -13.67 -18.04
N MET A 45 21.28 -12.51 -17.41
CA MET A 45 22.33 -11.50 -17.25
C MET A 45 23.43 -11.97 -16.29
N ALA A 46 23.08 -12.62 -15.19
CA ALA A 46 24.05 -13.14 -14.21
C ALA A 46 24.99 -14.20 -14.84
N ILE A 47 24.47 -15.02 -15.75
CA ILE A 47 25.23 -16.11 -16.39
C ILE A 47 25.90 -15.68 -17.70
N ALA A 48 25.70 -14.43 -18.15
CA ALA A 48 26.13 -13.98 -19.47
C ALA A 48 27.64 -14.11 -19.72
N HIS A 49 28.43 -14.06 -18.65
CA HIS A 49 29.88 -14.13 -18.64
C HIS A 49 30.44 -15.44 -18.06
N ASP A 50 29.63 -16.51 -18.05
CA ASP A 50 30.04 -17.85 -17.58
C ASP A 50 30.75 -17.78 -16.20
N PRO A 51 30.07 -17.22 -15.18
CA PRO A 51 30.71 -16.92 -13.90
C PRO A 51 31.18 -18.19 -13.18
N LEU A 52 32.28 -18.12 -12.45
CA LEU A 52 32.70 -19.24 -11.59
C LEU A 52 31.79 -19.40 -10.35
N LEU A 53 31.08 -18.35 -9.96
CA LEU A 53 30.22 -18.30 -8.77
C LEU A 53 28.96 -17.47 -9.05
N LEU A 54 27.81 -18.04 -8.73
CA LEU A 54 26.51 -17.37 -8.70
C LEU A 54 26.09 -17.16 -7.25
N ILE A 55 25.73 -15.93 -6.89
CA ILE A 55 25.13 -15.60 -5.60
C ILE A 55 23.67 -15.27 -5.85
N ALA A 56 22.78 -16.14 -5.35
CA ALA A 56 21.35 -15.99 -5.46
C ALA A 56 20.81 -15.53 -4.10
N ASP A 57 20.58 -14.22 -3.99
CA ASP A 57 20.02 -13.58 -2.79
C ASP A 57 18.50 -13.55 -2.87
N GLU A 58 17.85 -14.36 -2.04
CA GLU A 58 16.40 -14.55 -1.96
C GLU A 58 15.72 -14.73 -3.33
N PRO A 59 16.20 -15.66 -4.18
CA PRO A 59 15.81 -15.74 -5.58
C PRO A 59 14.34 -16.12 -5.77
N THR A 60 13.67 -16.65 -4.75
CA THR A 60 12.29 -17.16 -4.80
C THR A 60 11.29 -16.27 -4.05
N THR A 61 11.73 -15.15 -3.48
CA THR A 61 10.87 -14.27 -2.69
C THR A 61 9.70 -13.74 -3.51
N ALA A 62 8.51 -13.71 -2.89
CA ALA A 62 7.24 -13.27 -3.47
C ALA A 62 6.73 -14.08 -4.69
N LEU A 63 7.21 -15.32 -4.87
CA LEU A 63 6.73 -16.25 -5.89
C LEU A 63 5.89 -17.37 -5.27
N ASP A 64 4.94 -17.90 -6.02
CA ASP A 64 4.21 -19.11 -5.63
C ASP A 64 5.10 -20.36 -5.73
N VAL A 65 4.79 -21.38 -4.92
CA VAL A 65 5.58 -22.62 -4.79
C VAL A 65 5.92 -23.29 -6.13
N THR A 66 5.03 -23.24 -7.12
CA THR A 66 5.30 -23.81 -8.45
C THR A 66 6.36 -23.00 -9.19
N VAL A 67 6.26 -21.67 -9.16
CA VAL A 67 7.25 -20.79 -9.78
C VAL A 67 8.59 -20.84 -9.03
N GLN A 68 8.57 -20.99 -7.70
CA GLN A 68 9.79 -21.19 -6.91
C GLN A 68 10.56 -22.43 -7.39
N ALA A 69 9.88 -23.57 -7.51
CA ALA A 69 10.47 -24.80 -8.05
C ALA A 69 11.08 -24.58 -9.43
N GLN A 70 10.36 -23.92 -10.35
CA GLN A 70 10.87 -23.61 -11.69
C GLN A 70 12.13 -22.72 -11.69
N VAL A 71 12.26 -21.81 -10.72
CA VAL A 71 13.45 -20.96 -10.57
C VAL A 71 14.61 -21.78 -10.03
N MET A 72 14.37 -22.66 -9.06
CA MET A 72 15.40 -23.55 -8.53
C MET A 72 15.89 -24.56 -9.57
N ASP A 73 14.97 -25.17 -10.34
CA ASP A 73 15.29 -26.05 -11.46
C ASP A 73 16.17 -25.32 -12.48
N LEU A 74 15.82 -24.08 -12.82
CA LEU A 74 16.61 -23.26 -13.73
C LEU A 74 18.03 -22.98 -13.19
N LEU A 75 18.16 -22.66 -11.90
CA LEU A 75 19.46 -22.43 -11.28
C LEU A 75 20.31 -23.71 -11.27
N ALA A 76 19.69 -24.87 -11.03
CA ALA A 76 20.33 -26.16 -11.11
C ALA A 76 20.80 -26.49 -12.54
N GLU A 77 19.96 -26.28 -13.56
CA GLU A 77 20.32 -26.46 -14.97
C GLU A 77 21.47 -25.57 -15.40
N VAL A 78 21.45 -24.30 -14.97
CA VAL A 78 22.54 -23.35 -15.21
C VAL A 78 23.83 -23.84 -14.58
N ARG A 79 23.79 -24.24 -13.30
CA ARG A 79 24.93 -24.78 -12.55
C ARG A 79 25.54 -25.99 -13.26
N GLU A 80 24.71 -26.94 -13.68
CA GLU A 80 25.15 -28.14 -14.40
C GLU A 80 25.79 -27.83 -15.74
N ARG A 81 25.22 -26.89 -16.52
CA ARG A 81 25.75 -26.54 -17.84
C ARG A 81 27.05 -25.73 -17.79
N THR A 82 27.18 -24.86 -16.79
CA THR A 82 28.29 -23.88 -16.72
C THR A 82 29.41 -24.32 -15.79
N GLY A 83 29.14 -25.23 -14.86
CA GLY A 83 30.07 -25.61 -13.79
C GLY A 83 30.24 -24.53 -12.71
N SER A 84 29.39 -23.48 -12.71
CA SER A 84 29.42 -22.44 -11.68
C SER A 84 29.11 -23.01 -10.30
N ALA A 85 29.77 -22.53 -9.26
CA ALA A 85 29.30 -22.72 -7.88
C ALA A 85 28.05 -21.85 -7.62
N LEU A 86 27.17 -22.27 -6.71
CA LEU A 86 25.98 -21.51 -6.31
C LEU A 86 26.01 -21.27 -4.80
N VAL A 87 25.88 -20.01 -4.39
CA VAL A 87 25.56 -19.62 -3.02
C VAL A 87 24.12 -19.15 -3.00
N LEU A 88 23.27 -19.90 -2.30
CA LEU A 88 21.88 -19.54 -2.05
C LEU A 88 21.77 -18.86 -0.70
N ILE A 89 21.29 -17.62 -0.67
CA ILE A 89 20.95 -16.90 0.55
C ILE A 89 19.44 -16.90 0.64
N THR A 90 18.89 -17.60 1.64
CA THR A 90 17.44 -17.63 1.86
C THR A 90 17.11 -17.92 3.33
N HIS A 91 15.93 -17.50 3.75
CA HIS A 91 15.32 -17.90 5.02
C HIS A 91 14.42 -19.14 4.90
N ASP A 92 14.20 -19.67 3.70
CA ASP A 92 13.37 -20.86 3.47
C ASP A 92 14.18 -22.15 3.66
N LEU A 93 13.99 -22.81 4.79
CA LEU A 93 14.68 -24.08 5.12
C LEU A 93 14.25 -25.24 4.21
N GLY A 94 13.04 -25.22 3.64
CA GLY A 94 12.58 -26.24 2.70
C GLY A 94 13.35 -26.18 1.39
N LEU A 95 13.56 -24.98 0.84
CA LEU A 95 14.39 -24.79 -0.34
C LEU A 95 15.85 -25.18 -0.09
N VAL A 96 16.40 -24.83 1.08
CA VAL A 96 17.76 -25.22 1.47
C VAL A 96 17.90 -26.74 1.52
N ALA A 97 16.94 -27.44 2.14
CA ALA A 97 16.96 -28.89 2.31
C ALA A 97 17.03 -29.66 0.98
N GLU A 98 16.38 -29.15 -0.06
CA GLU A 98 16.32 -29.79 -1.38
C GLU A 98 17.48 -29.38 -2.31
N ASN A 99 18.00 -28.16 -2.18
CA ASN A 99 18.83 -27.55 -3.23
C ASN A 99 20.30 -27.28 -2.84
N SER A 100 20.70 -27.58 -1.60
CA SER A 100 22.03 -27.24 -1.08
C SER A 100 22.79 -28.46 -0.59
N ASP A 101 24.05 -28.63 -1.01
CA ASP A 101 24.94 -29.67 -0.48
C ASP A 101 25.44 -29.35 0.93
N ARG A 102 25.69 -28.06 1.20
CA ARG A 102 26.22 -27.55 2.46
C ARG A 102 25.40 -26.36 2.95
N LEU A 103 25.27 -26.25 4.27
CA LEU A 103 24.59 -25.17 4.95
C LEU A 103 25.57 -24.40 5.84
N ALA A 104 25.40 -23.08 5.88
CA ALA A 104 25.99 -22.20 6.88
C ALA A 104 24.88 -21.35 7.50
N VAL A 105 24.72 -21.42 8.81
CA VAL A 105 23.75 -20.64 9.58
C VAL A 105 24.47 -19.43 10.15
N MET A 106 23.92 -18.23 9.92
CA MET A 106 24.48 -16.98 10.42
C MET A 106 23.58 -16.33 11.47
N GLN A 107 24.20 -15.78 12.52
CA GLN A 107 23.54 -14.95 13.53
C GLN A 107 24.45 -13.78 13.90
N HIS A 108 23.91 -12.56 13.97
CA HIS A 108 24.65 -11.34 14.34
C HIS A 108 25.96 -11.14 13.54
N GLY A 109 25.92 -11.43 12.24
CA GLY A 109 27.08 -11.28 11.34
C GLY A 109 28.17 -12.35 11.51
N ARG A 110 27.90 -13.45 12.21
CA ARG A 110 28.83 -14.57 12.38
C ARG A 110 28.20 -15.87 11.89
N VAL A 111 29.00 -16.73 11.25
CA VAL A 111 28.61 -18.12 11.01
C VAL A 111 28.63 -18.83 12.36
N VAL A 112 27.45 -19.26 12.82
CA VAL A 112 27.30 -19.98 14.09
C VAL A 112 27.35 -21.49 13.89
N GLU A 113 26.88 -22.00 12.75
CA GLU A 113 26.91 -23.42 12.43
C GLU A 113 27.19 -23.65 10.94
N THR A 114 27.93 -24.70 10.60
CA THR A 114 28.15 -25.10 9.20
C THR A 114 28.38 -26.60 9.09
N GLY A 115 27.90 -27.21 8.00
CA GLY A 115 28.04 -28.64 7.75
C GLY A 115 27.37 -29.08 6.46
N GLU A 116 27.30 -30.39 6.24
CA GLU A 116 26.40 -30.96 5.24
C GLU A 116 24.96 -30.59 5.59
N THR A 117 24.17 -30.20 4.58
CA THR A 117 22.81 -29.66 4.80
C THR A 117 21.95 -30.59 5.65
N ARG A 118 21.92 -31.89 5.31
CA ARG A 118 21.16 -32.88 6.09
C ARG A 118 21.65 -33.03 7.52
N ALA A 119 22.95 -33.00 7.77
CA ALA A 119 23.47 -33.11 9.12
C ALA A 119 23.06 -31.92 10.00
N VAL A 120 23.14 -30.70 9.45
CA VAL A 120 22.75 -29.47 10.17
C VAL A 120 21.24 -29.38 10.38
N LEU A 121 20.43 -29.81 9.41
CA LEU A 121 18.97 -29.83 9.53
C LEU A 121 18.49 -30.99 10.42
N ASP A 122 18.96 -32.21 10.26
CA ASP A 122 18.43 -33.33 11.05
C ASP A 122 18.95 -33.30 12.51
N HIS A 123 20.17 -32.80 12.72
CA HIS A 123 20.87 -32.82 14.00
C HIS A 123 21.59 -31.49 14.31
N PRO A 124 20.85 -30.37 14.45
CA PRO A 124 21.45 -29.06 14.73
C PRO A 124 22.17 -29.04 16.08
N ALA A 125 23.44 -28.62 16.07
CA ALA A 125 24.26 -28.49 17.26
C ALA A 125 24.01 -27.17 18.00
N GLU A 126 23.84 -26.07 17.26
CA GLU A 126 23.69 -24.73 17.84
C GLU A 126 22.25 -24.44 18.28
N ASP A 127 22.12 -23.73 19.39
CA ASP A 127 20.80 -23.40 19.95
C ASP A 127 20.00 -22.45 19.06
N TYR A 128 20.67 -21.59 18.29
CA TYR A 128 19.99 -20.74 17.32
C TYR A 128 19.40 -21.56 16.16
N THR A 129 20.17 -22.51 15.62
CA THR A 129 19.70 -23.41 14.56
C THR A 129 18.52 -24.26 15.04
N LYS A 130 18.58 -24.81 16.25
CA LYS A 130 17.45 -25.53 16.88
C LYS A 130 16.18 -24.67 16.94
N ARG A 131 16.30 -23.39 17.32
CA ARG A 131 15.16 -22.45 17.36
C ARG A 131 14.60 -22.16 15.98
N LEU A 132 15.46 -21.97 14.96
CA LEU A 132 15.01 -21.76 13.58
C LEU A 132 14.19 -22.96 13.09
N MET A 133 14.67 -24.16 13.36
CA MET A 133 13.97 -25.39 12.97
C MET A 133 12.64 -25.58 13.71
N ALA A 134 12.62 -25.31 15.02
CA ALA A 134 11.40 -25.38 15.81
C ALA A 134 10.35 -24.32 15.39
N ALA A 135 10.76 -23.25 14.70
CA ALA A 135 9.85 -22.24 14.18
C ALA A 135 9.14 -22.69 12.89
N VAL A 136 9.62 -23.75 12.22
CA VAL A 136 8.93 -24.34 11.06
C VAL A 136 7.81 -25.24 11.59
N PRO A 137 6.53 -24.93 11.30
CA PRO A 137 5.41 -25.69 11.86
C PRO A 137 5.45 -27.15 11.44
N ALA A 138 5.51 -28.07 12.41
CA ALA A 138 5.37 -29.50 12.11
C ALA A 138 3.94 -29.82 11.65
N GLU A 139 3.80 -30.68 10.65
CA GLU A 139 2.49 -31.08 10.10
C GLU A 139 1.57 -31.71 11.18
N SER A 140 2.16 -32.34 12.19
CA SER A 140 1.47 -32.94 13.35
C SER A 140 0.99 -31.94 14.41
N GLU A 141 1.38 -30.66 14.35
CA GLU A 141 1.01 -29.63 15.34
C GLU A 141 -0.14 -28.72 14.86
N ARG A 142 -0.74 -29.00 13.70
CA ARG A 142 -1.91 -28.26 13.21
C ARG A 142 -3.14 -28.60 14.05
N VAL A 143 -3.29 -27.90 15.17
CA VAL A 143 -4.53 -27.91 15.95
C VAL A 143 -5.63 -27.28 15.09
N ALA A 144 -6.73 -28.01 14.89
CA ALA A 144 -7.92 -27.46 14.25
C ALA A 144 -8.40 -26.26 15.08
N ARG A 145 -8.36 -25.07 14.49
CA ARG A 145 -8.89 -23.87 15.14
C ARG A 145 -10.41 -24.02 15.25
N PRO A 146 -11.02 -23.66 16.39
CA PRO A 146 -12.47 -23.75 16.52
C PRO A 146 -13.13 -22.80 15.51
N VAL A 147 -14.04 -23.36 14.72
CA VAL A 147 -15.03 -22.57 13.97
C VAL A 147 -16.06 -22.09 14.99
N PHE A 148 -16.40 -20.81 14.98
CA PHE A 148 -17.37 -20.25 15.91
C PHE A 148 -18.78 -20.71 15.52
N GLU A 149 -19.33 -21.68 16.23
CA GLU A 149 -20.70 -22.20 15.99
C GLU A 149 -21.76 -21.13 16.31
N GLY A 150 -22.73 -20.95 15.42
CA GLY A 150 -23.87 -20.03 15.59
C GLY A 150 -23.67 -18.62 15.01
N GLU A 151 -22.47 -18.29 14.54
CA GLU A 151 -22.20 -17.05 13.79
C GLU A 151 -22.49 -17.24 12.28
N PRO A 152 -22.91 -16.19 11.56
CA PRO A 152 -23.01 -16.25 10.10
C PRO A 152 -21.64 -16.48 9.49
N ASP A 153 -21.62 -17.07 8.30
CA ASP A 153 -20.38 -17.24 7.55
C ASP A 153 -19.69 -15.91 7.28
N ALA A 154 -18.38 -15.89 7.47
CA ALA A 154 -17.55 -14.71 7.24
C ALA A 154 -17.55 -14.31 5.76
N LEU A 155 -17.61 -15.29 4.85
CA LEU A 155 -17.74 -15.07 3.41
C LEU A 155 -18.66 -16.11 2.77
N VAL A 156 -19.61 -15.65 1.95
CA VAL A 156 -20.34 -16.46 0.98
C VAL A 156 -20.21 -15.81 -0.39
N ALA A 157 -19.40 -16.40 -1.26
CA ALA A 157 -19.25 -15.99 -2.65
C ALA A 157 -19.85 -17.06 -3.57
N ASP A 158 -20.82 -16.70 -4.42
CA ASP A 158 -21.41 -17.61 -5.41
C ASP A 158 -21.11 -17.13 -6.84
N ARG A 159 -20.47 -18.01 -7.62
CA ARG A 159 -20.23 -17.88 -9.06
C ARG A 159 -19.61 -16.55 -9.46
N ILE A 160 -18.58 -16.13 -8.75
CA ILE A 160 -17.87 -14.88 -9.01
C ILE A 160 -17.19 -14.92 -10.37
N VAL A 161 -17.50 -13.93 -11.19
CA VAL A 161 -16.82 -13.66 -12.46
C VAL A 161 -16.15 -12.30 -12.38
N VAL A 162 -14.88 -12.21 -12.77
CA VAL A 162 -14.13 -10.94 -12.84
C VAL A 162 -13.56 -10.77 -14.23
N GLU A 163 -13.93 -9.67 -14.90
CA GLU A 163 -13.49 -9.36 -16.26
C GLU A 163 -12.73 -8.04 -16.31
N TYR A 164 -11.56 -8.07 -16.95
CA TYR A 164 -10.80 -6.86 -17.27
C TYR A 164 -10.97 -6.53 -18.75
N HIS A 165 -11.47 -5.32 -19.01
CA HIS A 165 -11.68 -4.82 -20.35
C HIS A 165 -10.40 -4.14 -20.85
N GLY A 166 -9.81 -4.67 -21.92
CA GLY A 166 -8.65 -4.05 -22.57
C GLY A 166 -9.03 -2.75 -23.27
N HIS A 167 -8.17 -1.72 -23.19
CA HIS A 167 -8.32 -0.51 -24.02
C HIS A 167 -7.69 -0.73 -25.42
N GLY A 168 -8.42 -0.35 -26.47
CA GLY A 168 -7.95 -0.44 -27.86
C GLY A 168 -7.99 -1.86 -28.43
N ARG A 169 -6.89 -2.32 -29.05
CA ARG A 169 -6.79 -3.65 -29.71
C ARG A 169 -6.60 -4.84 -28.75
N ARG A 170 -6.53 -4.62 -27.43
CA ARG A 170 -6.33 -5.71 -26.46
C ARG A 170 -7.66 -6.41 -26.15
N LYS A 171 -7.68 -7.74 -26.26
CA LYS A 171 -8.83 -8.59 -25.90
C LYS A 171 -9.15 -8.46 -24.41
N SER A 172 -10.44 -8.56 -24.07
CA SER A 172 -10.88 -8.72 -22.68
C SER A 172 -10.31 -10.00 -22.07
N VAL A 173 -10.03 -9.96 -20.77
CA VAL A 173 -9.52 -11.10 -20.01
C VAL A 173 -10.48 -11.40 -18.88
N ARG A 174 -11.06 -12.60 -18.91
CA ARG A 174 -11.80 -13.15 -17.78
C ARG A 174 -10.78 -13.74 -16.78
N ALA A 175 -10.58 -13.04 -15.67
CA ALA A 175 -9.57 -13.37 -14.68
C ALA A 175 -10.09 -14.29 -13.57
N VAL A 176 -11.40 -14.31 -13.34
CA VAL A 176 -12.10 -15.26 -12.47
C VAL A 176 -13.37 -15.67 -13.23
N ASP A 177 -13.69 -16.96 -13.24
CA ASP A 177 -14.79 -17.52 -14.04
C ASP A 177 -15.63 -18.49 -13.21
N GLY A 178 -16.71 -17.99 -12.61
CA GLY A 178 -17.70 -18.80 -11.90
C GLY A 178 -17.20 -19.42 -10.60
N VAL A 179 -16.33 -18.74 -9.85
CA VAL A 179 -15.77 -19.28 -8.60
C VAL A 179 -16.76 -19.09 -7.44
N SER A 180 -17.12 -20.17 -6.75
CA SER A 180 -17.87 -20.13 -5.49
C SER A 180 -16.97 -20.51 -4.32
N LEU A 181 -17.07 -19.77 -3.20
CA LEU A 181 -16.29 -19.98 -1.99
C LEU A 181 -17.13 -19.64 -0.76
N ARG A 182 -17.05 -20.48 0.28
CA ARG A 182 -17.70 -20.24 1.57
C ARG A 182 -16.65 -20.34 2.67
N ILE A 183 -16.62 -19.36 3.58
CA ILE A 183 -15.68 -19.29 4.71
C ILE A 183 -16.49 -19.07 5.98
N ALA A 184 -16.46 -20.03 6.90
CA ALA A 184 -17.15 -19.96 8.18
C ALA A 184 -16.46 -18.98 9.15
N ALA A 185 -17.19 -18.52 10.18
CA ALA A 185 -16.62 -17.66 11.21
C ALA A 185 -15.45 -18.34 11.94
N GLY A 186 -14.28 -17.70 11.95
CA GLY A 186 -13.05 -18.25 12.55
C GLY A 186 -12.29 -19.24 11.67
N GLU A 187 -12.80 -19.58 10.49
CA GLU A 187 -12.11 -20.45 9.54
C GLU A 187 -10.91 -19.73 8.89
N THR A 188 -9.82 -20.46 8.68
CA THR A 188 -8.66 -19.98 7.92
C THR A 188 -8.59 -20.73 6.60
N VAL A 189 -8.83 -20.04 5.48
CA VAL A 189 -8.78 -20.60 4.12
C VAL A 189 -7.60 -20.03 3.35
N ALA A 190 -6.84 -20.90 2.68
CA ALA A 190 -5.74 -20.50 1.80
C ALA A 190 -6.16 -20.67 0.33
N VAL A 191 -6.06 -19.59 -0.46
CA VAL A 191 -6.26 -19.63 -1.91
C VAL A 191 -4.89 -19.72 -2.58
N VAL A 192 -4.59 -20.87 -3.18
CA VAL A 192 -3.29 -21.18 -3.80
C VAL A 192 -3.42 -21.42 -5.31
N GLY A 193 -2.32 -21.25 -6.04
CA GLY A 193 -2.25 -21.44 -7.49
C GLY A 193 -1.15 -20.62 -8.14
N GLU A 194 -0.92 -20.81 -9.44
CA GLU A 194 0.14 -20.14 -10.20
C GLU A 194 -0.02 -18.62 -10.28
N SER A 195 1.07 -17.87 -10.37
CA SER A 195 1.03 -16.43 -10.65
C SER A 195 0.18 -16.12 -11.89
N GLY A 196 -0.84 -15.27 -11.72
CA GLY A 196 -1.77 -14.88 -12.78
C GLY A 196 -3.04 -15.75 -12.91
N CYS A 197 -3.22 -16.79 -12.10
CA CYS A 197 -4.42 -17.65 -12.15
C CYS A 197 -5.71 -17.02 -11.60
N GLY A 198 -5.68 -15.76 -11.17
CA GLY A 198 -6.87 -15.03 -10.71
C GLY A 198 -6.99 -14.83 -9.19
N LYS A 199 -6.09 -15.35 -8.36
CA LYS A 199 -6.13 -15.21 -6.87
C LYS A 199 -6.33 -13.76 -6.40
N SER A 200 -5.50 -12.84 -6.89
CA SER A 200 -5.58 -11.43 -6.53
C SER A 200 -6.84 -10.76 -7.07
N SER A 201 -7.35 -11.21 -8.22
CA SER A 201 -8.61 -10.72 -8.79
C SER A 201 -9.81 -11.20 -7.96
N LEU A 202 -9.81 -12.46 -7.53
CA LEU A 202 -10.80 -13.02 -6.62
C LEU A 202 -10.77 -12.30 -5.26
N ALA A 203 -9.58 -12.11 -4.67
CA ALA A 203 -9.42 -11.40 -3.41
C ALA A 203 -9.92 -9.95 -3.49
N LYS A 204 -9.57 -9.22 -4.56
CA LYS A 204 -10.07 -7.85 -4.79
C LYS A 204 -11.58 -7.80 -4.99
N ALA A 205 -12.17 -8.81 -5.64
CA ALA A 205 -13.62 -8.90 -5.77
C ALA A 205 -14.30 -9.13 -4.42
N VAL A 206 -13.78 -10.07 -3.62
CA VAL A 206 -14.26 -10.35 -2.26
C VAL A 206 -14.17 -9.10 -1.37
N LEU A 207 -13.11 -8.31 -1.48
CA LEU A 207 -12.91 -7.07 -0.71
C LEU A 207 -13.72 -5.87 -1.23
N GLY A 208 -14.52 -6.01 -2.29
CA GLY A 208 -15.23 -4.88 -2.91
C GLY A 208 -14.34 -3.88 -3.67
N VAL A 209 -13.02 -4.08 -3.67
CA VAL A 209 -12.02 -3.24 -4.35
C VAL A 209 -12.20 -3.25 -5.86
N GLN A 210 -12.70 -4.36 -6.41
CA GLN A 210 -13.00 -4.51 -7.83
C GLN A 210 -14.39 -5.15 -8.00
N PRO A 211 -15.29 -4.56 -8.80
CA PRO A 211 -16.60 -5.15 -8.99
C PRO A 211 -16.50 -6.50 -9.71
N ALA A 212 -17.29 -7.47 -9.24
CA ALA A 212 -17.56 -8.70 -9.97
C ALA A 212 -18.50 -8.38 -11.16
N ALA A 213 -18.24 -8.99 -12.31
CA ALA A 213 -19.11 -8.90 -13.49
C ALA A 213 -20.39 -9.74 -13.31
N GLU A 214 -20.26 -10.88 -12.63
CA GLU A 214 -21.37 -11.80 -12.29
C GLU A 214 -21.11 -12.43 -10.92
N GLY A 215 -22.16 -12.99 -10.32
CA GLY A 215 -22.13 -13.65 -9.01
C GLY A 215 -22.56 -12.75 -7.85
N THR A 216 -22.55 -13.31 -6.64
CA THR A 216 -22.94 -12.62 -5.40
C THR A 216 -21.89 -12.82 -4.33
N ILE A 217 -21.63 -11.79 -3.53
CA ILE A 217 -20.67 -11.82 -2.42
C ILE A 217 -21.41 -11.35 -1.17
N GLU A 218 -21.33 -12.11 -0.09
CA GLU A 218 -21.81 -11.72 1.25
C GLU A 218 -20.64 -11.83 2.22
N LEU A 219 -20.39 -10.78 2.99
CA LEU A 219 -19.40 -10.72 4.06
C LEU A 219 -20.11 -10.58 5.41
N GLY A 220 -19.94 -11.55 6.30
CA GLY A 220 -20.62 -11.56 7.61
C GLY A 220 -22.15 -11.46 7.50
N GLY A 221 -22.74 -12.03 6.44
CA GLY A 221 -24.17 -11.94 6.15
C GLY A 221 -24.64 -10.64 5.48
N VAL A 222 -23.72 -9.77 5.03
CA VAL A 222 -24.05 -8.51 4.34
C VAL A 222 -23.50 -8.53 2.92
N ASP A 223 -24.33 -8.20 1.92
CA ASP A 223 -23.92 -8.07 0.52
C ASP A 223 -23.24 -6.69 0.28
N PRO A 224 -21.92 -6.63 0.03
CA PRO A 224 -21.20 -5.37 -0.23
C PRO A 224 -21.68 -4.66 -1.49
N CYS A 225 -22.19 -5.39 -2.48
CA CYS A 225 -22.68 -4.81 -3.74
C CYS A 225 -24.06 -4.16 -3.58
N GLN A 226 -24.80 -4.49 -2.50
CA GLN A 226 -26.04 -3.79 -2.13
C GLN A 226 -25.81 -2.61 -1.19
N LEU A 227 -24.68 -2.58 -0.48
CA LEU A 227 -24.29 -1.46 0.39
C LEU A 227 -24.08 -0.15 -0.38
N ASP A 228 -23.67 -0.20 -1.66
CA ASP A 228 -23.49 0.99 -2.50
C ASP A 228 -24.79 1.49 -3.17
N ARG A 229 -25.91 0.76 -3.06
CA ARG A 229 -27.18 1.09 -3.73
C ARG A 229 -28.28 1.58 -2.79
N ASP A 230 -28.07 1.50 -1.48
CA ASP A 230 -28.97 2.00 -0.44
C ASP A 230 -28.18 2.68 0.69
N PRO A 231 -27.79 3.95 0.50
CA PRO A 231 -26.95 4.68 1.45
C PRO A 231 -27.63 4.85 2.82
N ALA A 232 -28.97 4.83 2.88
CA ALA A 232 -29.68 4.90 4.15
C ALA A 232 -29.43 3.66 4.99
N ARG A 233 -29.66 2.47 4.41
CA ARG A 233 -29.43 1.21 5.11
C ARG A 233 -27.96 0.99 5.45
N HIS A 234 -27.05 1.41 4.57
CA HIS A 234 -25.61 1.38 4.83
C HIS A 234 -25.28 2.17 6.11
N LEU A 235 -25.67 3.45 6.14
CA LEU A 235 -25.36 4.32 7.25
C LEU A 235 -26.06 3.85 8.53
N ASP A 236 -27.28 3.29 8.46
CA ASP A 236 -27.94 2.69 9.63
C ASP A 236 -27.11 1.56 10.25
N LEU A 237 -26.53 0.68 9.42
CA LEU A 237 -25.68 -0.41 9.90
C LEU A 237 -24.37 0.12 10.51
N VAL A 238 -23.69 1.04 9.83
CA VAL A 238 -22.42 1.59 10.29
C VAL A 238 -22.60 2.32 11.63
N PHE A 239 -23.60 3.20 11.72
CA PHE A 239 -23.90 3.92 12.94
C PHE A 239 -24.40 2.99 14.06
N GLY A 240 -25.23 2.01 13.74
CA GLY A 240 -25.70 1.02 14.71
C GLY A 240 -24.57 0.15 15.28
N LEU A 241 -23.58 -0.23 14.45
CA LEU A 241 -22.38 -0.93 14.92
C LEU A 241 -21.53 -0.03 15.82
N ALA A 242 -21.32 1.22 15.42
CA ALA A 242 -20.51 2.16 16.18
C ALA A 242 -21.13 2.48 17.55
N GLU A 243 -22.45 2.65 17.62
CA GLU A 243 -23.18 2.78 18.88
C GLU A 243 -23.03 1.53 19.75
N LYS A 244 -23.26 0.34 19.16
CA LYS A 244 -23.15 -0.95 19.86
C LYS A 244 -21.76 -1.17 20.48
N PHE A 245 -20.70 -0.75 19.79
CA PHE A 245 -19.32 -0.98 20.20
C PHE A 245 -18.65 0.24 20.85
N ASP A 246 -19.39 1.33 21.06
CA ASP A 246 -18.86 2.61 21.56
C ASP A 246 -17.59 3.06 20.80
N ALA A 247 -17.64 3.01 19.47
CA ALA A 247 -16.52 3.31 18.59
C ALA A 247 -16.75 4.60 17.78
N PRO A 248 -15.69 5.37 17.46
CA PRO A 248 -15.79 6.41 16.44
C PRO A 248 -16.00 5.80 15.04
N ILE A 249 -16.55 6.59 14.13
CA ILE A 249 -16.84 6.17 12.76
C ILE A 249 -15.88 6.88 11.81
N ASP A 250 -15.39 6.11 10.83
CA ASP A 250 -14.74 6.63 9.65
C ASP A 250 -15.53 6.26 8.40
N ILE A 251 -16.04 7.26 7.66
CA ILE A 251 -16.94 7.07 6.52
C ILE A 251 -16.20 7.33 5.22
N HIS A 252 -16.32 6.36 4.31
CA HIS A 252 -15.85 6.46 2.94
C HIS A 252 -17.04 6.67 2.01
N LEU A 253 -17.28 7.91 1.58
CA LEU A 253 -18.33 8.25 0.63
C LEU A 253 -17.82 8.08 -0.80
N HIS A 254 -18.52 7.24 -1.56
CA HIS A 254 -18.21 6.91 -2.95
C HIS A 254 -19.33 7.29 -3.92
N GLU A 255 -20.47 7.76 -3.39
CA GLU A 255 -21.65 8.09 -4.16
C GLU A 255 -21.43 9.37 -4.99
N PRO A 256 -21.81 9.40 -6.27
CA PRO A 256 -21.70 10.59 -7.11
C PRO A 256 -22.89 11.55 -6.95
N ASP A 257 -22.70 12.79 -7.42
CA ASP A 257 -23.76 13.77 -7.65
C ASP A 257 -24.71 14.01 -6.44
N GLN A 258 -26.02 14.00 -6.68
CA GLN A 258 -27.05 14.25 -5.67
C GLN A 258 -27.17 13.11 -4.63
N LEU A 259 -26.66 11.91 -4.95
CA LEU A 259 -26.61 10.82 -3.99
C LEU A 259 -25.55 11.10 -2.91
N ALA A 260 -24.43 11.73 -3.27
CA ALA A 260 -23.43 12.22 -2.32
C ALA A 260 -24.04 13.20 -1.30
N ARG A 261 -24.87 14.12 -1.79
CA ARG A 261 -25.61 15.06 -0.95
C ARG A 261 -26.55 14.32 0.00
N PHE A 262 -27.34 13.40 -0.52
CA PHE A 262 -28.28 12.62 0.28
C PHE A 262 -27.54 11.85 1.38
N SER A 263 -26.44 11.16 1.07
CA SER A 263 -25.59 10.47 2.05
C SER A 263 -25.02 11.44 3.10
N ALA A 264 -24.59 12.64 2.69
CA ALA A 264 -24.11 13.67 3.61
C ALA A 264 -25.20 14.17 4.58
N GLU A 265 -26.42 14.43 4.09
CA GLU A 265 -27.57 14.81 4.94
C GLU A 265 -27.93 13.70 5.94
N LEU A 266 -27.86 12.45 5.47
CA LEU A 266 -28.06 11.24 6.25
C LEU A 266 -26.99 11.03 7.35
N ILE A 267 -25.74 11.41 7.10
CA ILE A 267 -24.68 11.41 8.12
C ILE A 267 -25.00 12.43 9.20
N VAL A 268 -25.39 13.65 8.82
CA VAL A 268 -25.78 14.71 9.77
C VAL A 268 -26.92 14.22 10.66
N GLU A 269 -27.97 13.66 10.06
CA GLU A 269 -29.15 13.17 10.77
C GLU A 269 -28.77 12.13 11.83
N ARG A 270 -28.00 11.10 11.44
CA ARG A 270 -27.61 10.00 12.34
C ARG A 270 -26.63 10.45 13.42
N THR A 271 -25.67 11.30 13.06
CA THR A 271 -24.71 11.86 14.02
C THR A 271 -25.45 12.63 15.12
N ARG A 272 -26.46 13.42 14.74
CA ARG A 272 -27.31 14.14 15.71
C ARG A 272 -28.19 13.19 16.51
N ALA A 273 -28.86 12.23 15.85
CA ALA A 273 -29.80 11.33 16.51
C ALA A 273 -29.14 10.41 17.54
N LEU A 274 -27.91 9.98 17.29
CA LEU A 274 -27.17 9.03 18.13
C LEU A 274 -26.15 9.73 19.06
N GLY A 275 -26.12 11.07 19.08
CA GLY A 275 -25.23 11.84 19.95
C GLY A 275 -23.74 11.62 19.64
N MET A 276 -23.38 11.43 18.38
CA MET A 276 -22.01 11.09 17.95
C MET A 276 -21.16 12.32 17.59
N THR A 277 -21.48 13.50 18.12
CA THR A 277 -20.73 14.74 17.91
C THR A 277 -19.25 14.56 18.24
N GLY A 278 -18.37 14.94 17.32
CA GLY A 278 -16.91 14.80 17.46
C GLY A 278 -16.36 13.38 17.28
N ARG A 279 -17.21 12.41 16.92
CA ARG A 279 -16.86 10.99 16.76
C ARG A 279 -16.98 10.47 15.33
N VAL A 280 -17.24 11.35 14.37
CA VAL A 280 -17.42 10.98 12.96
C VAL A 280 -16.35 11.68 12.12
N THR A 281 -15.62 10.89 11.34
CA THR A 281 -14.68 11.36 10.33
C THR A 281 -15.17 10.93 8.96
N ILE A 282 -15.05 11.81 7.97
CA ILE A 282 -15.26 11.49 6.55
C ILE A 282 -13.89 11.45 5.89
N SER A 283 -13.36 10.26 5.71
CA SER A 283 -12.03 10.07 5.11
C SER A 283 -12.05 10.18 3.58
N HIS A 284 -13.14 9.76 2.95
CA HIS A 284 -13.33 9.87 1.51
C HIS A 284 -14.68 10.54 1.20
N GLY A 285 -14.69 11.48 0.25
CA GLY A 285 -15.84 12.35 -0.04
C GLY A 285 -16.11 12.47 -1.54
N TYR A 286 -16.26 11.35 -2.26
CA TYR A 286 -16.55 11.37 -3.69
C TYR A 286 -17.86 12.14 -3.96
N GLY A 287 -17.91 12.93 -5.02
CA GLY A 287 -19.09 13.73 -5.36
C GLY A 287 -19.38 14.93 -4.43
N PHE A 288 -18.90 14.94 -3.18
CA PHE A 288 -19.15 16.05 -2.24
C PHE A 288 -18.57 17.38 -2.76
N ALA A 289 -17.32 17.35 -3.22
CA ALA A 289 -16.67 18.52 -3.83
C ALA A 289 -17.30 18.95 -5.16
N GLU A 290 -18.20 18.14 -5.73
CA GLU A 290 -18.88 18.40 -6.99
C GLU A 290 -20.25 19.07 -6.79
N LEU A 291 -20.74 19.13 -5.54
CA LEU A 291 -21.98 19.80 -5.23
C LEU A 291 -21.88 21.31 -5.48
N PRO A 292 -22.94 21.96 -6.01
CA PRO A 292 -22.99 23.42 -6.11
C PRO A 292 -22.77 24.08 -4.75
N ARG A 293 -22.09 25.23 -4.73
CA ARG A 293 -21.70 25.92 -3.48
C ARG A 293 -22.88 26.20 -2.56
N GLU A 294 -24.04 26.53 -3.12
CA GLU A 294 -25.30 26.76 -2.41
C GLU A 294 -25.85 25.53 -1.67
N GLN A 295 -25.47 24.31 -2.11
CA GLN A 295 -25.81 23.05 -1.44
C GLN A 295 -24.73 22.63 -0.45
N LEU A 296 -23.48 22.98 -0.75
CA LEU A 296 -22.31 22.57 0.02
C LEU A 296 -22.18 23.36 1.34
N VAL A 297 -22.41 24.68 1.32
CA VAL A 297 -22.27 25.54 2.52
C VAL A 297 -23.21 25.11 3.67
N PRO A 298 -24.52 24.88 3.46
CA PRO A 298 -25.39 24.43 4.56
C PRO A 298 -24.97 23.09 5.17
N LEU A 299 -24.43 22.17 4.37
CA LEU A 299 -23.90 20.90 4.86
C LEU A 299 -22.65 21.12 5.71
N VAL A 300 -21.73 21.97 5.26
CA VAL A 300 -20.52 22.33 5.99
C VAL A 300 -20.85 22.97 7.35
N GLU A 301 -21.85 23.86 7.41
CA GLU A 301 -22.32 24.43 8.67
C GLU A 301 -22.83 23.37 9.65
N GLN A 302 -23.59 22.38 9.15
CA GLN A 302 -24.10 21.28 9.96
C GLN A 302 -22.97 20.34 10.41
N PHE A 303 -21.99 20.08 9.56
CA PHE A 303 -20.79 19.31 9.93
C PHE A 303 -19.97 20.02 10.99
N ALA A 304 -19.82 21.33 10.90
CA ALA A 304 -19.14 22.14 11.92
C ALA A 304 -19.89 22.09 13.26
N GLU A 305 -21.22 22.21 13.26
CA GLU A 305 -22.06 22.07 14.46
C GLU A 305 -21.84 20.72 15.17
N LEU A 306 -21.69 19.65 14.39
CA LEU A 306 -21.56 18.28 14.87
C LEU A 306 -20.09 17.82 15.06
N ASP A 307 -19.11 18.69 14.85
CA ASP A 307 -17.67 18.37 14.84
C ASP A 307 -17.34 17.13 13.99
N VAL A 308 -17.87 17.08 12.77
CA VAL A 308 -17.53 16.04 11.79
C VAL A 308 -16.22 16.40 11.12
N ALA A 309 -15.20 15.58 11.34
CA ALA A 309 -13.85 15.78 10.79
C ALA A 309 -13.73 15.26 9.35
N TRP A 310 -12.74 15.76 8.61
CA TRP A 310 -12.52 15.42 7.20
C TRP A 310 -11.06 15.05 6.93
N ALA A 311 -10.83 14.15 5.98
CA ALA A 311 -9.50 13.84 5.47
C ALA A 311 -9.35 14.14 3.96
N THR A 312 -8.15 14.45 3.50
CA THR A 312 -7.87 14.88 2.11
C THR A 312 -7.68 13.74 1.09
N ILE A 313 -8.32 12.58 1.26
CA ILE A 313 -7.98 11.33 0.53
C ILE A 313 -8.53 11.31 -0.90
N ALA A 314 -7.61 11.17 -1.88
CA ALA A 314 -7.80 10.78 -3.28
C ALA A 314 -9.14 11.16 -3.95
N PRO A 315 -9.67 12.39 -3.79
CA PRO A 315 -10.98 12.68 -4.33
C PRO A 315 -10.84 12.85 -5.86
N ALA A 316 -11.82 12.38 -6.64
CA ALA A 316 -11.80 12.56 -8.10
C ALA A 316 -11.72 14.03 -8.53
N LYS A 317 -12.13 14.94 -7.64
CA LYS A 317 -11.88 16.38 -7.69
C LYS A 317 -11.46 16.92 -6.32
N PRO A 318 -10.69 18.02 -6.25
CA PRO A 318 -10.11 18.50 -5.01
C PRO A 318 -11.17 18.92 -3.98
N LEU A 319 -10.98 18.56 -2.72
CA LEU A 319 -11.86 18.96 -1.61
C LEU A 319 -11.81 20.47 -1.36
N PRO A 320 -12.92 21.13 -0.99
CA PRO A 320 -12.94 22.57 -0.71
C PRO A 320 -12.32 22.91 0.66
N THR A 321 -11.03 22.59 0.84
CA THR A 321 -10.29 22.64 2.11
C THR A 321 -10.36 24.02 2.79
N LEU A 322 -10.26 25.11 2.03
CA LEU A 322 -10.40 26.47 2.56
C LEU A 322 -11.78 26.72 3.15
N LEU A 323 -12.84 26.29 2.47
CA LEU A 323 -14.22 26.45 2.96
C LEU A 323 -14.45 25.64 4.24
N LEU A 324 -13.92 24.42 4.29
CA LEU A 324 -13.98 23.57 5.48
C LEU A 324 -13.27 24.25 6.66
N ALA A 325 -12.05 24.75 6.44
CA ALA A 325 -11.29 25.48 7.45
C ALA A 325 -12.00 26.77 7.90
N GLU A 326 -12.58 27.57 7.00
CA GLU A 326 -13.34 28.78 7.34
C GLU A 326 -14.51 28.51 8.30
N HIS A 327 -15.08 27.31 8.27
CA HIS A 327 -16.15 26.88 9.18
C HIS A 327 -15.63 26.13 10.42
N GLY A 328 -14.30 26.05 10.59
CA GLY A 328 -13.65 25.39 11.71
C GLY A 328 -13.69 23.87 11.66
N ILE A 329 -13.99 23.28 10.51
CA ILE A 329 -13.95 21.82 10.32
C ILE A 329 -12.50 21.36 10.40
N ARG A 330 -12.26 20.31 11.19
CA ARG A 330 -10.94 19.67 11.29
C ARG A 330 -10.63 18.93 10.01
N VAL A 331 -9.56 19.34 9.32
CA VAL A 331 -9.11 18.74 8.07
C VAL A 331 -7.73 18.14 8.26
N GLY A 332 -7.60 16.84 7.97
CA GLY A 332 -6.34 16.12 8.05
C GLY A 332 -5.87 15.58 6.71
N LEU A 333 -4.56 15.31 6.62
CA LEU A 333 -4.09 14.35 5.64
C LEU A 333 -4.69 12.99 5.97
N GLY A 334 -5.36 12.38 5.01
CA GLY A 334 -5.72 10.97 5.08
C GLY A 334 -4.85 10.13 4.16
N GLU A 335 -4.84 8.82 4.41
CA GLU A 335 -4.24 7.80 3.56
C GLU A 335 -5.29 6.70 3.33
N ASP A 336 -5.48 6.25 2.08
CA ASP A 336 -6.42 5.16 1.69
C ASP A 336 -5.88 3.77 2.09
N GLY A 337 -5.17 3.69 3.22
CA GLY A 337 -4.53 2.47 3.71
C GLY A 337 -3.62 1.77 2.69
N GLN A 338 -3.89 0.48 2.41
CA GLN A 338 -3.08 -0.39 1.54
C GLN A 338 -2.85 0.16 0.12
N ARG A 339 -3.67 1.09 -0.39
CA ARG A 339 -3.35 1.71 -1.70
C ARG A 339 -2.17 2.66 -1.61
N ASP A 340 -1.99 3.38 -0.51
CA ASP A 340 -0.91 4.36 -0.38
C ASP A 340 0.41 3.73 0.05
N TYR A 341 0.38 2.64 0.82
CA TYR A 341 1.59 1.86 1.14
C TYR A 341 2.28 1.24 -0.08
N TRP A 342 1.54 1.05 -1.19
CA TRP A 342 2.00 0.43 -2.42
C TRP A 342 1.98 1.38 -3.63
N SER A 343 1.48 2.61 -3.45
CA SER A 343 1.57 3.68 -4.46
C SER A 343 2.83 4.52 -4.21
N PRO A 344 3.29 5.31 -5.20
CA PRO A 344 4.35 6.30 -4.97
C PRO A 344 3.97 7.38 -3.92
N TYR A 345 2.74 7.37 -3.37
CA TYR A 345 2.24 8.33 -2.37
C TYR A 345 2.45 7.90 -0.91
N GLY A 346 3.11 6.77 -0.66
CA GLY A 346 3.75 6.46 0.63
C GLY A 346 4.95 7.38 0.90
N ASN A 347 4.74 8.69 0.75
CA ASN A 347 5.77 9.71 0.82
C ASN A 347 5.71 10.39 2.19
N ALA A 348 6.79 10.29 2.95
CA ALA A 348 6.95 10.98 4.23
C ALA A 348 7.41 12.45 4.06
N ASP A 349 7.61 12.91 2.83
CA ASP A 349 7.99 14.29 2.51
C ASP A 349 6.79 15.23 2.60
N MET A 350 6.76 16.04 3.67
CA MET A 350 5.70 17.01 3.92
C MET A 350 5.67 18.15 2.89
N LEU A 351 6.80 18.48 2.26
CA LEU A 351 6.86 19.49 1.20
C LEU A 351 6.20 18.96 -0.06
N ASP A 352 6.46 17.71 -0.43
CA ASP A 352 5.82 17.08 -1.59
C ASP A 352 4.31 16.96 -1.38
N ARG A 353 3.86 16.56 -0.18
CA ARG A 353 2.42 16.53 0.16
C ARG A 353 1.77 17.91 0.08
N THR A 354 2.47 18.95 0.54
CA THR A 354 2.01 20.35 0.43
C THR A 354 1.82 20.75 -1.03
N TRP A 355 2.81 20.47 -1.88
CA TRP A 355 2.75 20.76 -3.31
C TRP A 355 1.65 19.98 -4.01
N GLN A 356 1.49 18.70 -3.67
CA GLN A 356 0.44 17.87 -4.22
C GLN A 356 -0.95 18.44 -3.89
N LEU A 357 -1.21 18.75 -2.62
CA LEU A 357 -2.47 19.36 -2.19
C LEU A 357 -2.72 20.70 -2.90
N ALA A 358 -1.73 21.59 -2.92
CA ALA A 358 -1.85 22.89 -3.56
C ALA A 358 -2.12 22.76 -5.07
N PHE A 359 -1.38 21.89 -5.75
CA PHE A 359 -1.51 21.65 -7.18
C PHE A 359 -2.87 21.06 -7.54
N THR A 360 -3.32 20.02 -6.82
CA THR A 360 -4.61 19.40 -7.09
C THR A 360 -5.73 20.39 -6.89
N ASN A 361 -5.69 21.19 -5.82
CA ASN A 361 -6.69 22.23 -5.52
C ASN A 361 -6.61 23.46 -6.43
N GLY A 362 -5.65 23.51 -7.36
CA GLY A 362 -5.48 24.63 -8.28
C GLY A 362 -5.09 25.93 -7.57
N PHE A 363 -4.53 25.84 -6.36
CA PHE A 363 -4.12 27.01 -5.60
C PHE A 363 -2.93 27.69 -6.27
N ARG A 364 -2.99 29.02 -6.30
CA ARG A 364 -2.01 29.90 -6.95
C ARG A 364 -1.53 31.02 -6.04
N ARG A 365 -2.25 31.31 -4.95
CA ARG A 365 -1.85 32.32 -3.97
C ARG A 365 -1.00 31.65 -2.90
N ASP A 366 0.05 32.33 -2.47
CA ASP A 366 0.98 31.82 -1.46
C ASP A 366 0.26 31.46 -0.16
N GLU A 367 -0.72 32.27 0.26
CA GLU A 367 -1.50 32.02 1.47
C GLU A 367 -2.26 30.68 1.46
N ASP A 368 -2.78 30.28 0.29
CA ASP A 368 -3.50 29.03 0.10
C ASP A 368 -2.54 27.82 0.05
N ILE A 369 -1.35 28.01 -0.53
CA ILE A 369 -0.29 26.99 -0.58
C ILE A 369 0.26 26.72 0.82
N GLU A 370 0.52 27.78 1.59
CA GLU A 370 0.96 27.67 2.98
C GLU A 370 -0.11 27.02 3.88
N HIS A 371 -1.39 27.22 3.58
CA HIS A 371 -2.47 26.49 4.27
C HIS A 371 -2.37 24.97 4.06
N CYS A 372 -1.99 24.51 2.86
CA CYS A 372 -1.74 23.10 2.61
C CYS A 372 -0.60 22.54 3.47
N MET A 373 0.43 23.34 3.79
CA MET A 373 1.50 22.94 4.71
C MET A 373 0.97 22.72 6.13
N ALA A 374 0.05 23.56 6.60
CA ALA A 374 -0.60 23.38 7.89
C ALA A 374 -1.43 22.09 7.95
N ILE A 375 -2.18 21.78 6.88
CA ILE A 375 -2.89 20.49 6.76
C ILE A 375 -1.90 19.33 6.75
N ALA A 376 -0.79 19.44 6.01
CA ALA A 376 0.19 18.38 5.89
C ALA A 376 0.90 18.05 7.22
N THR A 377 1.18 19.07 8.02
CA THR A 377 1.98 18.93 9.25
C THR A 377 1.12 18.71 10.50
N VAL A 378 -0.02 19.39 10.60
CA VAL A 378 -0.89 19.39 11.80
C VAL A 378 -2.20 18.67 11.56
N GLY A 379 -2.69 18.61 10.33
CA GLY A 379 -4.03 18.15 10.00
C GLY A 379 -4.36 16.77 10.57
N GLY A 380 -3.48 15.78 10.43
CA GLY A 380 -3.73 14.43 11.00
C GLY A 380 -3.85 14.43 12.54
N ARG A 381 -3.05 15.27 13.22
CA ARG A 381 -3.16 15.46 14.68
C ARG A 381 -4.44 16.20 15.08
N SER A 382 -4.93 17.09 14.22
CA SER A 382 -6.21 17.77 14.45
C SER A 382 -7.38 16.79 14.37
N VAL A 383 -7.34 15.83 13.44
CA VAL A 383 -8.40 14.80 13.29
C VAL A 383 -8.37 13.79 14.44
N LEU A 384 -7.19 13.31 14.83
CA LEU A 384 -7.04 12.22 15.81
C LEU A 384 -6.86 12.68 17.27
N GLY A 385 -6.61 13.97 17.51
CA GLY A 385 -6.19 14.47 18.82
C GLY A 385 -6.73 15.85 19.16
N THR A 386 -6.15 16.48 20.17
CA THR A 386 -6.62 17.75 20.76
C THR A 386 -5.96 19.00 20.15
N ALA A 387 -5.37 18.89 18.95
CA ALA A 387 -4.76 20.05 18.31
C ALA A 387 -5.84 21.08 17.91
N PRO A 388 -5.50 22.39 17.92
CA PRO A 388 -6.41 23.42 17.43
C PRO A 388 -6.81 23.17 15.97
N ALA A 389 -8.09 23.37 15.66
CA ALA A 389 -8.61 23.33 14.30
C ALA A 389 -8.09 24.55 13.51
N LEU A 390 -7.82 24.32 12.22
CA LEU A 390 -7.56 25.42 11.27
C LEU A 390 -8.87 26.17 11.00
N ARG A 391 -8.81 27.50 10.99
CA ARG A 391 -9.93 28.44 10.84
C ARG A 391 -9.88 29.26 9.55
N GLY A 392 -8.82 29.11 8.76
CA GLY A 392 -8.70 29.79 7.47
C GLY A 392 -7.32 29.68 6.83
N ALA A 393 -7.18 30.29 5.63
CA ALA A 393 -5.96 30.25 4.84
C ALA A 393 -4.74 30.87 5.55
N LEU A 394 -4.96 31.84 6.44
CA LEU A 394 -3.92 32.56 7.18
C LEU A 394 -3.44 31.84 8.44
N ASP A 395 -4.03 30.68 8.77
CA ASP A 395 -3.57 29.93 9.93
C ASP A 395 -2.20 29.32 9.66
N ARG A 396 -1.28 29.61 10.58
CA ARG A 396 0.12 29.16 10.53
C ARG A 396 0.46 28.52 11.89
N PRO A 397 -0.09 27.34 12.21
CA PRO A 397 0.29 26.64 13.44
C PRO A 397 1.77 26.24 13.37
N GLY A 398 2.52 26.40 14.45
CA GLY A 398 3.94 26.04 14.49
C GLY A 398 4.91 27.18 14.15
N VAL A 399 4.42 28.35 13.72
CA VAL A 399 5.27 29.54 13.46
C VAL A 399 5.01 30.68 14.45
N VAL A 400 4.17 30.45 15.47
CA VAL A 400 3.96 31.43 16.54
C VAL A 400 5.18 31.41 17.47
N ILE A 401 5.58 32.58 17.98
CA ILE A 401 6.67 32.69 18.96
C ILE A 401 6.33 31.79 20.17
N GLY A 402 7.15 30.76 20.39
CA GLY A 402 6.98 29.77 21.46
C GLY A 402 6.57 28.37 20.99
N ASP A 403 6.17 28.21 19.73
CA ASP A 403 5.97 26.88 19.14
C ASP A 403 7.30 26.14 18.99
N ARG A 404 7.25 24.81 19.08
CA ARG A 404 8.44 23.95 18.97
C ARG A 404 8.94 23.96 17.51
N ALA A 405 10.05 24.65 17.27
CA ALA A 405 10.67 24.71 15.95
C ALA A 405 11.71 23.57 15.79
N ASP A 406 11.43 22.65 14.86
CA ASP A 406 12.40 21.72 14.28
C ASP A 406 12.90 22.25 12.90
N LEU A 407 12.88 23.58 12.71
CA LEU A 407 12.71 24.28 11.42
C LEU A 407 14.01 24.80 10.77
N GLN A 408 14.09 24.67 9.44
CA GLN A 408 15.15 25.22 8.57
C GLN A 408 14.62 26.47 7.82
N LEU A 409 15.34 27.58 7.92
CA LEU A 409 15.06 28.83 7.20
C LEU A 409 15.77 28.81 5.85
N VAL A 410 15.03 29.12 4.79
CA VAL A 410 15.51 29.25 3.40
C VAL A 410 14.99 30.56 2.82
N ALA A 411 15.87 31.33 2.18
CA ALA A 411 15.48 32.53 1.45
C ALA A 411 14.85 32.16 0.10
N GLY A 412 13.87 32.93 -0.36
CA GLY A 412 13.27 32.76 -1.68
C GLY A 412 12.22 33.83 -1.95
N GLU A 413 12.03 34.20 -3.22
CA GLU A 413 11.00 35.16 -3.63
C GLU A 413 9.58 34.54 -3.61
N THR A 414 9.52 33.21 -3.70
CA THR A 414 8.31 32.37 -3.59
C THR A 414 8.64 31.06 -2.88
N VAL A 415 7.63 30.38 -2.31
CA VAL A 415 7.80 29.03 -1.72
C VAL A 415 8.43 28.05 -2.71
N THR A 416 8.07 28.14 -4.00
CA THR A 416 8.65 27.32 -5.07
C THR A 416 10.17 27.55 -5.23
N SER A 417 10.59 28.83 -5.25
CA SER A 417 12.01 29.17 -5.42
C SER A 417 12.86 28.73 -4.23
N ALA A 418 12.34 28.83 -3.00
CA ALA A 418 13.05 28.42 -1.78
C ALA A 418 13.34 26.91 -1.73
N VAL A 419 12.57 26.10 -2.47
CA VAL A 419 12.69 24.62 -2.49
C VAL A 419 13.53 24.13 -3.68
N MET A 420 13.37 24.72 -4.86
CA MET A 420 13.99 24.23 -6.10
C MET A 420 15.42 24.74 -6.28
N ASP A 421 15.68 25.97 -5.85
CA ASP A 421 17.02 26.51 -5.88
C ASP A 421 17.77 25.94 -4.67
N ARG A 422 18.82 25.15 -4.92
CA ARG A 422 19.67 24.57 -3.86
C ARG A 422 20.52 25.69 -3.24
N LEU A 423 19.86 26.60 -2.53
CA LEU A 423 20.47 27.81 -2.01
C LEU A 423 21.41 27.47 -0.83
N PRO A 424 22.61 28.07 -0.80
CA PRO A 424 23.64 27.76 0.19
C PRO A 424 23.43 28.46 1.55
N ASP A 425 22.42 29.31 1.71
CA ASP A 425 22.22 30.23 2.83
C ASP A 425 21.21 29.72 3.88
N ARG A 426 21.24 28.43 4.19
CA ARG A 426 20.27 27.81 5.10
C ARG A 426 20.67 27.94 6.56
N THR A 427 19.77 28.47 7.39
CA THR A 427 19.96 28.56 8.85
C THR A 427 19.00 27.60 9.56
N VAL A 428 19.51 26.83 10.52
CA VAL A 428 18.75 25.87 11.34
C VAL A 428 18.77 26.35 12.78
N LEU A 429 17.58 26.43 13.39
CA LEU A 429 17.39 26.84 14.78
C LEU A 429 16.94 25.63 15.62
N PHE A 430 17.51 25.47 16.80
CA PHE A 430 17.12 24.44 17.77
C PHE A 430 17.19 25.01 19.19
N GLY A 431 16.11 24.86 19.95
CA GLY A 431 16.06 25.33 21.34
C GLY A 431 16.30 26.85 21.51
N GLY A 432 16.01 27.65 20.48
CA GLY A 432 16.25 29.09 20.48
C GLY A 432 17.67 29.53 20.11
N ALA A 433 18.54 28.60 19.70
CA ALA A 433 19.89 28.88 19.22
C ALA A 433 20.05 28.47 17.75
N VAL A 434 20.90 29.18 17.00
CA VAL A 434 21.32 28.75 15.66
C VAL A 434 22.27 27.57 15.82
N VAL A 435 21.88 26.40 15.29
CA VAL A 435 22.68 25.16 15.36
C VAL A 435 23.35 24.80 14.05
N ALA A 436 22.88 25.36 12.93
CA ALA A 436 23.59 25.33 11.67
C ALA A 436 23.33 26.62 10.89
N ASP A 437 24.33 27.12 10.18
CA ASP A 437 24.20 28.29 9.31
C ASP A 437 25.01 28.08 8.04
N ALA A 438 24.45 28.51 6.90
CA ALA A 438 24.99 28.24 5.57
C ALA A 438 25.42 26.77 5.34
N LEU A 439 24.64 25.82 5.87
CA LEU A 439 24.92 24.37 5.85
C LEU A 439 26.15 23.91 6.67
N GLU A 440 26.76 24.77 7.47
CA GLU A 440 27.80 24.40 8.43
C GLU A 440 27.24 24.35 9.85
N LEU A 441 27.63 23.33 10.62
CA LEU A 441 27.24 23.23 12.03
C LEU A 441 27.93 24.33 12.83
N VAL A 442 27.14 25.15 13.52
CA VAL A 442 27.66 26.15 14.44
C VAL A 442 28.02 25.43 15.75
N ALA A 443 29.29 25.43 16.12
CA ALA A 443 29.74 24.74 17.34
C ALA A 443 29.04 25.35 18.56
N THR A 444 28.23 24.54 19.25
CA THR A 444 27.52 24.95 20.45
C THR A 444 28.49 24.89 21.64
N SER A 445 28.68 26.03 22.32
CA SER A 445 29.37 26.12 23.62
C SER A 445 28.46 25.74 24.76
#